data_AF-A0A7S2YJK6-F1
#
_entry.id   AF-A0A7S2YJK6-F1
#
_cell.length_a   1.000
_cell.length_b   1.000
_cell.length_c   1.000
_cell.angle_alpha   90.00
_cell.angle_beta   90.00
_cell.angle_gamma   90.00
#
_symmetry.space_group_name_H-M   'P 1'
#
loop_
_entity.id
_entity.type
_entity.pdbx_description
1 polymer ?
#
loop_
_entity_poly.entity_id
_entity_poly.type
_entity_poly.pdbx_seq_one_letter_code
_entity_poly.pdbx_strand_id
1 'polypeptide(L)'
;TLIDFRRLFLELVRHAYQQQVEMGELVEREFILMSLIESLEWAAEAVERGEPLSDWDYIFIVDFPDFELGRFVRGKVTDRPIYKCLFEPCLGPTMPHMELDTVLARLTVEKCMAFMRAHTLAQERMKSEFCDNIDLKTAEETILAESESMVAKAEEHILGFPEEELKLIMSHKMS
;
A
#
# COMPACT_ATOMS: atom_id res chain seq x y z
N THR A 1 2.27 11.44 23.19
CA THR A 1 1.59 12.52 22.43
C THR A 1 0.92 11.93 21.21
N LEU A 2 0.06 12.66 20.48
CA LEU A 2 -0.57 12.13 19.25
C LEU A 2 0.48 11.68 18.20
N ILE A 3 1.59 12.41 18.09
CA ILE A 3 2.72 12.05 17.22
C ILE A 3 3.30 10.68 17.60
N ASP A 4 3.57 10.44 18.89
CA ASP A 4 4.12 9.17 19.36
C ASP A 4 3.19 7.99 19.04
N PHE A 5 1.88 8.21 19.18
CA PHE A 5 0.89 7.19 18.84
C PHE A 5 0.82 6.93 17.33
N ARG A 6 0.92 7.96 16.48
CA ARG A 6 0.99 7.77 15.02
C ARG A 6 2.24 6.98 14.62
N ARG A 7 3.41 7.28 15.21
CA ARG A 7 4.64 6.49 14.98
C ARG A 7 4.46 5.03 15.41
N LEU A 8 3.91 4.82 16.60
CA LEU A 8 3.62 3.47 17.10
C LEU A 8 2.72 2.72 16.12
N PHE A 9 1.66 3.38 15.63
CA PHE A 9 0.76 2.79 14.65
C PHE A 9 1.48 2.38 13.35
N LEU A 10 2.33 3.26 12.79
CA LEU A 10 3.13 2.91 11.61
C LEU A 10 4.05 1.71 11.85
N GLU A 11 4.60 1.56 13.05
CA GLU A 11 5.39 0.37 13.42
C GLU A 11 4.52 -0.90 13.53
N LEU A 12 3.28 -0.79 14.02
CA LEU A 12 2.32 -1.90 14.00
C LEU A 12 1.99 -2.33 12.55
N VAL A 13 1.80 -1.37 11.64
CA VAL A 13 1.57 -1.64 10.22
C VAL A 13 2.80 -2.30 9.58
N ARG A 14 4.01 -1.79 9.87
CA ARG A 14 5.28 -2.39 9.42
C ARG A 14 5.39 -3.86 9.86
N HIS A 15 5.07 -4.14 11.12
CA HIS A 15 5.08 -5.49 11.65
C HIS A 15 4.01 -6.37 11.00
N ALA A 16 2.82 -5.83 10.71
CA ALA A 16 1.78 -6.56 9.99
C ALA A 16 2.24 -6.93 8.55
N TYR A 17 3.02 -6.10 7.86
CA TYR A 17 3.63 -6.49 6.58
C TYR A 17 4.64 -7.63 6.74
N GLN A 18 5.47 -7.61 7.79
CA GLN A 18 6.39 -8.71 8.08
C GLN A 18 5.65 -10.03 8.32
N GLN A 19 4.55 -9.99 9.08
CA GLN A 19 3.71 -11.17 9.30
C GLN A 19 3.13 -11.70 7.99
N GLN A 20 2.67 -10.83 7.10
CA GLN A 20 2.21 -11.25 5.76
C GLN A 20 3.32 -11.94 4.96
N VAL A 21 4.57 -11.50 5.08
CA VAL A 21 5.73 -12.17 4.45
C VAL A 21 5.97 -13.54 5.07
N GLU A 22 5.98 -13.64 6.41
CA GLU A 22 6.17 -14.90 7.13
C GLU A 22 5.08 -15.93 6.82
N MET A 23 3.85 -15.47 6.59
CA MET A 23 2.72 -16.32 6.18
C MET A 23 2.71 -16.67 4.69
N GLY A 24 3.65 -16.14 3.89
CA GLY A 24 3.71 -16.34 2.45
C GLY A 24 2.65 -15.57 1.65
N GLU A 25 2.02 -14.57 2.26
CA GLU A 25 0.98 -13.74 1.64
C GLU A 25 1.58 -12.56 0.86
N LEU A 26 2.79 -12.13 1.26
CA LEU A 26 3.67 -11.21 0.55
C LEU A 26 5.01 -11.89 0.28
N VAL A 27 5.66 -11.56 -0.82
CA VAL A 27 7.00 -12.08 -1.14
C VAL A 27 8.05 -11.02 -0.75
N GLU A 28 9.05 -11.43 0.02
CA GLU A 28 10.08 -10.58 0.65
C GLU A 28 10.89 -9.71 -0.34
N ARG A 29 10.88 -10.02 -1.64
CA ARG A 29 11.65 -9.33 -2.68
C ARG A 29 10.79 -8.85 -3.86
N GLU A 30 9.49 -8.72 -3.65
CA GLU A 30 8.59 -8.19 -4.67
C GLU A 30 8.39 -6.69 -4.54
N PHE A 31 8.15 -6.07 -5.70
CA PHE A 31 7.83 -4.66 -5.85
C PHE A 31 6.75 -4.17 -4.88
N ILE A 32 5.75 -5.01 -4.60
CA ILE A 32 4.64 -4.70 -3.69
C ILE A 32 5.17 -4.37 -2.29
N LEU A 33 5.91 -5.28 -1.66
CA LEU A 33 6.41 -5.09 -0.30
C LEU A 33 7.33 -3.86 -0.23
N MET A 34 8.24 -3.71 -1.20
CA MET A 34 9.12 -2.54 -1.24
C MET A 34 8.33 -1.23 -1.28
N SER A 35 7.30 -1.14 -2.14
CA SER A 35 6.47 0.05 -2.24
C SER A 35 5.67 0.35 -0.97
N LEU A 36 5.20 -0.68 -0.26
CA LEU A 36 4.47 -0.55 1.01
C LEU A 36 5.38 -0.13 2.17
N ILE A 37 6.64 -0.60 2.18
CA ILE A 37 7.61 -0.19 3.20
C ILE A 37 8.07 1.24 2.96
N GLU A 38 8.35 1.61 1.71
CA GLU A 38 8.71 2.98 1.35
C GLU A 38 7.59 3.97 1.69
N SER A 39 6.32 3.63 1.47
CA SER A 39 5.20 4.51 1.84
C SER A 39 5.12 4.78 3.35
N LEU A 40 5.49 3.81 4.19
CA LEU A 40 5.60 4.01 5.64
C LEU A 40 6.73 4.95 6.03
N GLU A 41 7.85 4.93 5.31
CA GLU A 41 8.98 5.84 5.57
C GLU A 41 8.58 7.30 5.28
N TRP A 42 7.91 7.55 4.15
CA TRP A 42 7.37 8.87 3.83
C TRP A 42 6.32 9.35 4.84
N ALA A 43 5.42 8.46 5.26
CA ALA A 43 4.43 8.79 6.28
C ALA A 43 5.05 9.05 7.65
N ALA A 44 6.11 8.32 8.02
CA ALA A 44 6.84 8.59 9.26
C ALA A 44 7.42 10.00 9.26
N GLU A 45 8.05 10.43 8.15
CA GLU A 45 8.54 11.80 7.99
C GLU A 45 7.42 12.85 8.05
N ALA A 46 6.23 12.55 7.52
CA ALA A 46 5.06 13.43 7.62
C ALA A 46 4.57 13.56 9.07
N VAL A 47 4.50 12.45 9.79
CA VAL A 47 4.13 12.41 11.22
C VAL A 47 5.10 13.23 12.08
N GLU A 48 6.41 13.22 11.77
CA GLU A 48 7.40 14.08 12.44
C GLU A 48 7.06 15.58 12.35
N ARG A 49 6.42 15.99 11.25
CA ARG A 49 5.97 17.37 11.03
C ARG A 49 4.62 17.67 11.67
N GLY A 50 4.03 16.69 12.35
CA GLY A 50 2.70 16.77 12.97
C GLY A 50 1.54 16.46 12.03
N GLU A 51 1.82 15.97 10.82
CA GLU A 51 0.79 15.63 9.85
C GLU A 51 0.02 14.34 10.26
N PRO A 52 -1.22 14.15 9.76
CA PRO A 52 -1.97 12.90 9.92
C PRO A 52 -1.30 11.70 9.24
N LEU A 53 -1.75 10.49 9.58
CA LEU A 53 -1.39 9.31 8.80
C LEU A 53 -1.84 9.47 7.34
N SER A 54 -0.94 9.14 6.42
CA SER A 54 -1.09 9.40 4.98
C SER A 54 -0.27 8.44 4.12
N ASP A 55 0.11 7.27 4.65
CA ASP A 55 0.92 6.30 3.90
C ASP A 55 0.23 5.80 2.62
N TRP A 56 -1.10 5.74 2.61
CA TRP A 56 -1.87 5.50 1.38
C TRP A 56 -1.51 6.49 0.25
N ASP A 57 -1.34 7.77 0.57
CA ASP A 57 -1.07 8.82 -0.42
C ASP A 57 0.37 8.73 -0.98
N TYR A 58 1.24 7.96 -0.32
CA TYR A 58 2.62 7.68 -0.77
C TYR A 58 2.76 6.32 -1.46
N ILE A 59 1.70 5.50 -1.49
CA ILE A 59 1.72 4.28 -2.28
C ILE A 59 1.66 4.66 -3.75
N PHE A 60 2.69 4.29 -4.51
CA PHE A 60 2.68 4.37 -5.96
C PHE A 60 1.65 3.40 -6.54
N ILE A 61 0.36 3.71 -6.44
CA ILE A 61 -0.68 3.00 -7.18
C ILE A 61 -0.30 3.14 -8.64
N VAL A 62 -0.22 2.01 -9.34
CA VAL A 62 0.07 2.01 -10.77
C VAL A 62 -1.24 2.36 -11.47
N ASP A 63 -1.74 3.56 -11.20
CA ASP A 63 -2.94 4.09 -11.81
C ASP A 63 -2.59 4.58 -13.19
N PHE A 64 -3.08 3.86 -14.20
CA PHE A 64 -3.11 4.33 -15.57
C PHE A 64 -4.57 4.61 -15.97
N PRO A 65 -5.11 5.82 -15.71
CA PRO A 65 -6.27 6.27 -16.46
C PRO A 65 -5.83 6.87 -17.80
N ASP A 66 -4.65 7.50 -17.87
CA ASP A 66 -4.18 8.20 -19.07
C ASP A 66 -2.66 8.26 -19.11
N PHE A 67 -2.08 7.84 -20.23
CA PHE A 67 -0.65 7.98 -20.55
C PHE A 67 -0.30 9.46 -20.82
N GLU A 68 -0.45 10.36 -19.83
CA GLU A 68 0.32 11.62 -19.75
C GLU A 68 1.45 11.46 -18.73
N LEU A 69 2.29 10.43 -18.93
CA LEU A 69 3.59 10.28 -18.27
C LEU A 69 4.62 11.33 -18.79
N GLY A 70 4.17 12.57 -19.00
CA GLY A 70 4.95 13.69 -19.51
C GLY A 70 5.12 14.86 -18.54
N ARG A 71 4.47 14.85 -17.36
CA ARG A 71 4.48 16.02 -16.46
C ARG A 71 5.18 15.88 -15.12
N PHE A 72 5.41 14.69 -14.58
CA PHE A 72 6.06 14.57 -13.26
C PHE A 72 7.57 14.28 -13.26
N VAL A 73 8.16 13.95 -14.43
CA VAL A 73 9.62 13.83 -14.58
C VAL A 73 10.13 14.86 -15.59
N ARG A 74 9.90 16.14 -15.31
CA ARG A 74 10.63 17.23 -16.02
C ARG A 74 12.02 17.39 -15.41
N GLY A 75 12.82 16.35 -15.56
CA GLY A 75 14.19 16.29 -15.06
C GLY A 75 14.98 15.26 -15.83
N LYS A 76 15.34 15.58 -17.08
CA LYS A 76 16.38 14.96 -17.93
C LYS A 76 16.87 13.57 -17.50
N VAL A 77 16.04 12.52 -17.65
CA VAL A 77 16.51 11.14 -17.59
C VAL A 77 15.75 10.32 -18.65
N THR A 78 16.43 10.12 -19.78
CA THR A 78 16.35 8.99 -20.74
C THR A 78 15.00 8.52 -21.28
N ASP A 79 14.90 8.38 -22.61
CA ASP A 79 13.80 7.79 -23.41
C ASP A 79 13.50 6.28 -23.13
N ARG A 80 13.75 5.80 -21.92
CA ARG A 80 13.29 4.49 -21.46
C ARG A 80 12.25 4.72 -20.37
N PRO A 81 11.00 4.30 -20.57
CA PRO A 81 10.02 4.35 -19.52
C PRO A 81 10.54 3.58 -18.32
N ILE A 82 10.51 4.19 -17.13
CA ILE A 82 11.00 3.61 -15.86
C ILE A 82 10.49 2.17 -15.66
N TYR A 83 9.28 1.86 -16.16
CA TYR A 83 8.71 0.51 -16.10
C TYR A 83 9.55 -0.54 -16.84
N LYS A 84 10.21 -0.19 -17.95
CA LYS A 84 11.06 -1.13 -18.70
C LYS A 84 12.36 -1.43 -17.95
N CYS A 85 12.84 -0.53 -17.09
CA CYS A 85 14.00 -0.84 -16.24
C CYS A 85 13.60 -1.61 -14.97
N LEU A 86 12.42 -1.32 -14.39
CA LEU A 86 11.99 -1.92 -13.12
C LEU A 86 11.34 -3.29 -13.30
N PHE A 87 10.54 -3.50 -14.36
CA PHE A 87 9.75 -4.71 -14.55
C PHE A 87 10.35 -5.70 -15.57
N GLU A 88 11.23 -5.27 -16.47
CA GLU A 88 11.90 -6.19 -17.44
C GLU A 88 12.73 -7.30 -16.75
N PRO A 89 13.40 -7.07 -15.60
CA PRO A 89 14.04 -8.14 -14.83
C PRO A 89 13.03 -9.13 -14.21
N CYS A 90 11.81 -8.70 -13.91
CA CYS A 90 10.78 -9.50 -13.24
C CYS A 90 9.84 -10.23 -14.22
N LEU A 91 9.56 -9.63 -15.37
CA LEU A 91 8.53 -10.06 -16.33
C LEU A 91 9.10 -10.71 -17.61
N GLY A 92 10.42 -10.60 -17.83
CA GLY A 92 11.11 -11.21 -18.97
C GLY A 92 10.94 -10.46 -20.31
N PRO A 93 11.78 -10.75 -21.32
CA PRO A 93 11.90 -9.95 -22.55
C PRO A 93 10.77 -10.13 -23.58
N THR A 94 9.74 -10.94 -23.30
CA THR A 94 8.75 -11.37 -24.32
C THR A 94 7.29 -11.18 -23.92
N MET A 95 6.95 -10.43 -22.87
CA MET A 95 5.53 -10.20 -22.54
C MET A 95 4.81 -9.43 -23.66
N PRO A 96 3.72 -9.99 -24.23
CA PRO A 96 2.80 -9.25 -25.06
C PRO A 96 2.21 -8.08 -24.26
N HIS A 97 2.02 -6.92 -24.88
CA HIS A 97 1.43 -5.73 -24.23
C HIS A 97 0.09 -6.00 -23.52
N MET A 98 -0.69 -7.00 -23.99
CA MET A 98 -1.96 -7.41 -23.38
C MET A 98 -1.79 -8.09 -22.00
N GLU A 99 -0.60 -8.61 -21.67
CA GLU A 99 -0.31 -9.17 -20.35
C GLU A 99 0.09 -8.10 -19.33
N LEU A 100 0.60 -6.95 -19.78
CA LEU A 100 1.13 -5.94 -18.88
C LEU A 100 0.03 -5.27 -18.05
N ASP A 101 -1.07 -4.86 -18.67
CA ASP A 101 -2.18 -4.23 -17.96
C ASP A 101 -2.79 -5.19 -16.93
N THR A 102 -2.94 -6.46 -17.29
CA THR A 102 -3.40 -7.51 -16.37
C THR A 102 -2.43 -7.73 -15.21
N VAL A 103 -1.12 -7.73 -15.47
CA VAL A 103 -0.09 -7.85 -14.43
C VAL A 103 -0.12 -6.63 -13.50
N LEU A 104 -0.24 -5.42 -14.03
CA LEU A 104 -0.30 -4.19 -13.25
C LEU A 104 -1.58 -4.09 -12.42
N ALA A 105 -2.73 -4.47 -13.00
CA ALA A 105 -4.00 -4.58 -12.27
C ALA A 105 -3.88 -5.58 -11.13
N ARG A 106 -3.30 -6.76 -11.39
CA ARG A 106 -3.03 -7.77 -10.37
C ARG A 106 -2.15 -7.23 -9.24
N LEU A 107 -1.00 -6.63 -9.57
CA LEU A 107 -0.09 -6.07 -8.57
C LEU A 107 -0.77 -4.96 -7.74
N THR A 108 -1.61 -4.14 -8.38
CA THR A 108 -2.35 -3.07 -7.72
C THR A 108 -3.38 -3.63 -6.74
N VAL A 109 -4.17 -4.61 -7.16
CA VAL A 109 -5.16 -5.28 -6.31
C VAL A 109 -4.48 -6.00 -5.15
N GLU A 110 -3.39 -6.75 -5.41
CA GLU A 110 -2.62 -7.44 -4.37
C GLU A 110 -2.06 -6.47 -3.33
N LYS A 111 -1.53 -5.33 -3.78
CA LYS A 111 -1.03 -4.29 -2.89
C LYS A 111 -2.14 -3.64 -2.06
N CYS A 112 -3.29 -3.34 -2.66
CA CYS A 112 -4.43 -2.78 -1.92
C CYS A 112 -4.90 -3.77 -0.85
N MET A 113 -5.00 -5.07 -1.18
CA MET A 113 -5.36 -6.10 -0.20
C MET A 113 -4.34 -6.20 0.95
N ALA A 114 -3.05 -6.18 0.63
CA ALA A 114 -1.99 -6.23 1.63
C ALA A 114 -2.01 -5.01 2.56
N PHE A 115 -2.23 -3.82 1.98
CA PHE A 115 -2.39 -2.57 2.71
C PHE A 115 -3.58 -2.63 3.68
N MET A 116 -4.77 -2.93 3.17
CA MET A 116 -5.99 -3.01 3.98
C MET A 116 -5.81 -4.00 5.13
N ARG A 117 -5.27 -5.18 4.85
CA ARG A 117 -5.04 -6.19 5.87
C ARG A 117 -4.04 -5.73 6.93
N ALA A 118 -2.94 -5.09 6.54
CA ALA A 118 -1.95 -4.58 7.49
C ALA A 118 -2.55 -3.53 8.42
N HIS A 119 -3.33 -2.59 7.87
CA HIS A 119 -4.02 -1.58 8.65
C HIS A 119 -5.06 -2.18 9.60
N THR A 120 -5.88 -3.14 9.14
CA THR A 120 -6.84 -3.83 10.01
C THR A 120 -6.15 -4.56 11.16
N LEU A 121 -5.07 -5.29 10.90
CA LEU A 121 -4.30 -5.95 11.96
C LEU A 121 -3.67 -4.95 12.94
N ALA A 122 -3.14 -3.83 12.44
CA ALA A 122 -2.61 -2.76 13.28
C ALA A 122 -3.68 -2.11 14.15
N GLN A 123 -4.89 -1.88 13.61
CA GLN A 123 -6.05 -1.37 14.36
C GLN A 123 -6.48 -2.35 15.46
N GLU A 124 -6.60 -3.64 15.16
CA GLU A 124 -6.94 -4.68 16.13
C GLU A 124 -5.92 -4.76 17.27
N ARG A 125 -4.64 -4.63 16.93
CA ARG A 125 -3.55 -4.63 17.90
C ARG A 125 -3.52 -3.35 18.74
N MET A 126 -3.74 -2.20 18.13
CA MET A 126 -3.87 -0.93 18.84
C MET A 126 -5.03 -0.97 19.84
N LYS A 127 -6.19 -1.45 19.40
CA LYS A 127 -7.38 -1.62 20.25
C LYS A 127 -7.12 -2.59 21.40
N SER A 128 -6.49 -3.74 21.14
CA SER A 128 -6.29 -4.76 22.17
C SER A 128 -5.20 -4.41 23.20
N GLU A 129 -4.17 -3.65 22.83
CA GLU A 129 -3.07 -3.29 23.73
C GLU A 129 -3.28 -1.95 24.46
N PHE A 130 -4.10 -1.03 23.92
CA PHE A 130 -4.16 0.36 24.42
C PHE A 130 -5.55 0.89 24.81
N CYS A 131 -6.67 0.24 24.43
CA CYS A 131 -8.03 0.71 24.73
C CYS A 131 -8.36 0.84 26.23
N ASP A 132 -7.65 0.14 27.11
CA ASP A 132 -7.94 0.16 28.55
C ASP A 132 -7.50 1.46 29.25
N ASN A 133 -6.76 2.33 28.56
CA ASN A 133 -6.24 3.57 29.14
C ASN A 133 -7.10 4.78 28.77
N ILE A 134 -7.94 5.21 29.73
CA ILE A 134 -8.88 6.34 29.58
C ILE A 134 -8.17 7.62 29.10
N ASP A 135 -6.94 7.87 29.53
CA ASP A 135 -6.18 9.09 29.22
C ASP A 135 -5.70 9.14 27.75
N LEU A 136 -5.73 8.00 27.04
CA LEU A 136 -5.19 7.86 25.69
C LEU A 136 -6.30 7.75 24.62
N LYS A 137 -7.55 7.66 25.07
CA LYS A 137 -8.71 7.38 24.22
C LYS A 137 -8.87 8.33 23.04
N THR A 138 -8.69 9.64 23.22
CA THR A 138 -8.86 10.61 22.13
C THR A 138 -7.78 10.48 21.05
N ALA A 139 -6.53 10.21 21.43
CA ALA A 139 -5.44 10.05 20.47
C ALA A 139 -5.60 8.74 19.69
N GLU A 140 -6.02 7.68 20.38
CA GLU A 140 -6.33 6.39 19.78
C GLU A 140 -7.48 6.49 18.77
N GLU A 141 -8.63 7.06 19.18
CA GLU A 141 -9.79 7.26 18.31
C GLU A 141 -9.43 8.05 17.05
N THR A 142 -8.55 9.06 17.18
CA THR A 142 -8.06 9.85 16.05
C THR A 142 -7.29 8.97 15.06
N ILE A 143 -6.38 8.13 15.54
CA ILE A 143 -5.54 7.27 14.69
C ILE A 143 -6.33 6.16 14.03
N LEU A 144 -7.27 5.57 14.77
CA LEU A 144 -8.17 4.56 14.21
C LEU A 144 -9.01 5.18 13.09
N ALA A 145 -9.57 6.38 13.29
CA ALA A 145 -10.32 7.07 12.25
C ALA A 145 -9.44 7.44 11.02
N GLU A 146 -8.21 7.90 11.24
CA GLU A 146 -7.24 8.16 10.15
C GLU A 146 -6.97 6.88 9.35
N SER A 147 -6.71 5.76 10.04
CA SER A 147 -6.46 4.48 9.39
C SER A 147 -7.70 3.93 8.67
N GLU A 148 -8.88 4.01 9.26
CA GLU A 148 -10.14 3.57 8.66
C GLU A 148 -10.42 4.37 7.38
N SER A 149 -10.13 5.68 7.37
CA SER A 149 -10.23 6.50 6.18
C SER A 149 -9.29 6.04 5.06
N MET A 150 -8.06 5.61 5.38
CA MET A 150 -7.13 5.10 4.37
C MET A 150 -7.53 3.73 3.84
N VAL A 151 -8.04 2.85 4.71
CA VAL A 151 -8.60 1.56 4.30
C VAL A 151 -9.78 1.77 3.35
N ALA A 152 -10.68 2.71 3.64
CA ALA A 152 -11.80 3.04 2.76
C ALA A 152 -11.35 3.54 1.38
N LYS A 153 -10.26 4.34 1.30
CA LYS A 153 -9.68 4.75 0.01
C LYS A 153 -9.17 3.53 -0.78
N ALA A 154 -8.54 2.57 -0.12
CA ALA A 154 -8.06 1.34 -0.75
C ALA A 154 -9.20 0.44 -1.24
N GLU A 155 -10.28 0.34 -0.47
CA GLU A 155 -11.50 -0.37 -0.86
C GLU A 155 -12.15 0.28 -2.07
N GLU A 156 -12.34 1.61 -2.06
CA GLU A 156 -12.87 2.37 -3.18
C GLU A 156 -12.03 2.16 -4.44
N HIS A 157 -10.72 2.12 -4.28
CA HIS A 157 -9.78 1.87 -5.36
C HIS A 157 -9.98 0.49 -5.99
N ILE A 158 -10.13 -0.57 -5.18
CA ILE A 158 -10.42 -1.93 -5.67
C ILE A 158 -11.79 -1.98 -6.37
N LEU A 159 -12.81 -1.30 -5.83
CA LEU A 159 -14.15 -1.28 -6.43
C LEU A 159 -14.19 -0.57 -7.79
N GLY A 160 -13.15 0.19 -8.15
CA GLY A 160 -12.97 0.77 -9.48
C GLY A 160 -12.64 -0.25 -10.57
N PHE A 161 -12.18 -1.46 -10.23
CA PHE A 161 -11.85 -2.49 -11.21
C PHE A 161 -13.09 -3.26 -11.70
N PRO A 162 -13.11 -3.74 -12.96
CA PRO A 162 -14.18 -4.61 -13.45
C PRO A 162 -14.31 -5.89 -12.60
N GLU A 163 -15.54 -6.25 -12.24
CA GLU A 163 -15.82 -7.40 -11.35
C GLU A 163 -15.19 -8.71 -11.85
N GLU A 164 -15.20 -8.94 -13.16
CA GLU A 164 -14.63 -10.15 -13.77
C GLU A 164 -13.10 -10.19 -13.68
N GLU A 165 -12.42 -9.03 -13.76
CA GLU A 165 -10.97 -8.94 -13.55
C GLU A 165 -10.60 -9.17 -12.09
N LEU A 166 -11.37 -8.60 -11.16
CA LEU A 166 -11.19 -8.86 -9.73
C LEU A 166 -11.36 -10.33 -9.40
N LYS A 167 -12.42 -10.98 -9.89
CA LYS A 167 -12.63 -12.43 -9.69
C LYS A 167 -11.45 -13.24 -10.22
N LEU A 168 -10.95 -12.92 -11.40
CA LEU A 168 -9.80 -13.61 -11.99
C LEU A 168 -8.57 -13.45 -11.09
N ILE A 169 -8.22 -12.21 -10.71
CA ILE A 169 -7.07 -11.90 -9.86
C ILE A 169 -7.17 -12.61 -8.51
N MET A 170 -8.34 -12.56 -7.86
CA MET A 170 -8.55 -13.15 -6.54
C MET A 170 -8.56 -14.68 -6.58
N SER A 171 -9.04 -15.31 -7.67
CA SER A 171 -9.07 -16.78 -7.78
C SER A 171 -7.68 -17.43 -7.75
N HIS A 172 -6.64 -16.71 -8.22
CA HIS A 172 -5.26 -17.19 -8.19
C HIS A 172 -4.58 -17.07 -6.82
N LYS A 173 -5.16 -16.33 -5.87
CA LYS A 173 -4.62 -16.12 -4.51
C LYS A 173 -5.17 -17.13 -3.48
N MET A 174 -6.28 -17.80 -3.78
CA MET A 174 -6.93 -18.77 -2.87
C MET A 174 -6.61 -20.24 -3.18
N SER A 175 -5.69 -20.50 -4.12
CA SER A 175 -5.20 -21.85 -4.47
C SER A 175 -3.86 -22.16 -3.84
#